data_AF-A0A9D0AUL5-F1
#
_entry.id   AF-A0A9D0AUL5-F1
#
_cell.length_a   1.000
_cell.length_b   1.000
_cell.length_c   1.000
_cell.angle_alpha   90.00
_cell.angle_beta   90.00
_cell.angle_gamma   90.00
#
_symmetry.space_group_name_H-M   'P 1'
#
loop_
_entity.id
_entity.type
_entity.pdbx_description
1 polymer ?
#
loop_
_entity_poly.entity_id
_entity_poly.type
_entity_poly.pdbx_seq_one_letter_code
_entity_poly.pdbx_strand_id
1 'polypeptide(L)'
;MIFDQELAPHLNTNLHEPLEHLEKHLLSKQAEIEYWLRNQWQNIQIPFYASVDLRNAGFKLAPIDTNLFPAGFNNLNPYTIPLCVQAVQSAIERL
;
A
#
# COMPACT_ATOMS: atom_id res chain seq x y z
N MET A 1 -20.71 10.88 3.57
CA MET A 1 -20.94 9.42 3.50
C MET A 1 -20.37 8.85 4.77
N ILE A 2 -21.21 8.37 5.68
CA ILE A 2 -20.77 7.71 6.90
C ILE A 2 -20.20 6.37 6.44
N PHE A 3 -18.90 6.14 6.61
CA PHE A 3 -18.34 4.80 6.45
C PHE A 3 -18.95 3.96 7.57
N ASP A 4 -19.84 3.05 7.20
CA ASP A 4 -20.41 2.11 8.15
C ASP A 4 -19.30 1.13 8.53
N GLN A 5 -18.67 1.37 9.68
CA GLN A 5 -17.53 0.58 10.16
C GLN A 5 -17.90 -0.90 10.36
N GLU A 6 -19.19 -1.24 10.45
CA GLU A 6 -19.70 -2.60 10.63
C GLU A 6 -19.57 -3.51 9.40
N LEU A 7 -19.38 -2.97 8.19
CA LEU A 7 -19.30 -3.78 6.95
C LEU A 7 -17.87 -4.06 6.45
N ALA A 8 -16.86 -3.53 7.15
CA ALA A 8 -15.47 -3.74 6.75
C ALA A 8 -14.97 -5.15 7.11
N PRO A 9 -14.03 -5.72 6.35
CA PRO A 9 -13.40 -6.99 6.74
C PRO A 9 -12.69 -6.87 8.10
N HIS A 10 -12.99 -7.78 9.01
CA HIS A 10 -12.34 -7.89 10.31
C HIS A 10 -11.48 -9.15 10.40
N LEU A 11 -10.36 -9.07 11.12
CA LEU A 11 -9.52 -10.22 11.42
C LEU A 11 -10.25 -11.15 12.39
N ASN A 12 -10.49 -12.39 11.98
CA ASN A 12 -11.04 -13.43 12.83
C ASN A 12 -9.91 -14.33 13.38
N THR A 13 -9.08 -13.76 14.24
CA THR A 13 -7.96 -14.44 14.92
C THR A 13 -7.69 -13.74 16.23
N ASN A 14 -7.12 -14.42 17.22
CA ASN A 14 -6.67 -13.80 18.49
C ASN A 14 -5.17 -13.43 18.45
N LEU A 15 -4.47 -13.74 17.35
CA LEU A 15 -3.04 -13.51 17.19
C LEU A 15 -2.80 -12.12 16.59
N HIS A 16 -2.86 -11.07 17.41
CA HIS A 16 -2.66 -9.68 16.95
C HIS A 16 -1.30 -9.09 17.33
N GLU A 17 -0.66 -9.59 18.38
CA GLU A 17 0.60 -9.04 18.92
C GLU A 17 1.69 -8.81 17.85
N PRO A 18 1.99 -9.76 16.94
CA PRO A 18 3.00 -9.52 15.90
C PRO A 18 2.62 -8.41 14.91
N LEU A 19 1.33 -8.30 14.55
CA LEU A 19 0.83 -7.23 13.69
C LEU A 19 0.93 -5.88 14.41
N GLU A 20 0.49 -5.80 15.66
CA GLU A 20 0.60 -4.57 16.46
C GLU A 20 2.05 -4.14 16.66
N HIS A 21 2.96 -5.11 16.87
CA HIS A 21 4.38 -4.85 16.96
C HIS A 21 4.92 -4.27 15.65
N LEU A 22 4.54 -4.85 14.50
CA LEU A 22 4.91 -4.33 13.19
C LEU A 22 4.38 -2.91 12.98
N GLU A 23 3.12 -2.65 13.28
CA GLU A 23 2.50 -1.33 13.17
C GLU A 23 3.22 -0.28 14.03
N LYS A 24 3.47 -0.60 15.31
CA LYS A 24 4.23 0.26 16.23
C LYS A 24 5.63 0.53 15.70
N HIS A 25 6.30 -0.49 15.17
CA HIS A 25 7.62 -0.34 14.59
C HIS A 25 7.61 0.59 13.37
N LEU A 26 6.71 0.36 12.41
CA LEU A 26 6.56 1.20 11.21
C LEU A 26 6.27 2.66 11.57
N LEU A 27 5.34 2.91 12.50
CA LEU A 27 5.01 4.28 12.95
C LEU A 27 6.21 4.94 13.64
N SER A 28 6.92 4.24 14.52
CA SER A 28 8.10 4.77 15.21
C SER A 28 9.27 5.07 14.25
N LYS A 29 9.28 4.43 13.08
CA LYS A 29 10.34 4.52 12.07
C LYS A 29 9.91 5.23 10.79
N GLN A 30 8.74 5.86 10.76
CA GLN A 30 8.13 6.41 9.55
C GLN A 30 9.09 7.32 8.76
N ALA A 31 9.71 8.31 9.42
CA ALA A 31 10.61 9.25 8.76
C ALA A 31 11.87 8.55 8.17
N GLU A 32 12.39 7.55 8.87
CA GLU A 32 13.56 6.77 8.43
C GLU A 32 13.22 5.90 7.21
N ILE A 33 12.07 5.22 7.25
CA ILE A 33 11.56 4.40 6.13
C ILE A 33 11.31 5.27 4.89
N GLU A 34 10.65 6.40 5.06
CA GLU A 34 10.38 7.37 3.98
C GLU A 34 11.66 7.93 3.36
N TYR A 35 12.65 8.26 4.19
CA TYR A 35 13.97 8.68 3.72
C TYR A 35 14.67 7.56 2.94
N TRP A 36 14.65 6.34 3.47
CA TRP A 36 15.25 5.18 2.82
C TRP A 36 14.60 4.90 1.46
N LEU A 37 13.27 4.90 1.37
CA LEU A 37 12.51 4.68 0.12
C LEU A 37 12.87 5.71 -0.95
N ARG A 38 12.91 7.01 -0.60
CA ARG A 38 13.32 8.07 -1.53
C ARG A 38 14.72 7.84 -2.09
N ASN A 39 15.66 7.39 -1.28
CA ASN A 39 17.02 7.09 -1.74
C ASN A 39 17.06 5.83 -2.61
N GLN A 40 16.31 4.78 -2.28
CA GLN A 40 16.25 3.58 -3.13
C GLN A 40 15.69 3.91 -4.52
N TRP A 41 14.66 4.75 -4.59
CA TRP A 41 14.01 5.15 -5.84
C TRP A 41 14.88 6.01 -6.76
N GLN A 42 15.92 6.65 -6.25
CA GLN A 42 16.92 7.31 -7.09
C GLN A 42 17.81 6.33 -7.84
N ASN A 43 17.92 5.10 -7.35
CA ASN A 43 18.86 4.09 -7.85
C ASN A 43 18.18 2.93 -8.59
N ILE A 44 16.84 2.90 -8.60
CA ILE A 44 16.04 1.82 -9.19
C ILE A 44 14.98 2.45 -10.09
N GLN A 45 14.89 1.96 -11.33
CA GLN A 45 13.77 2.31 -12.21
C GLN A 45 12.48 1.67 -11.68
N ILE A 46 11.54 2.50 -11.23
CA ILE A 46 10.24 2.05 -10.74
C ILE A 46 9.33 1.75 -11.94
N PRO A 47 8.54 0.66 -11.91
CA PRO A 47 7.49 0.45 -12.91
C PRO A 47 6.54 1.65 -13.03
N PHE A 48 5.99 1.86 -14.23
CA PHE A 48 5.00 2.92 -14.47
C PHE A 48 3.78 2.80 -13.54
N TYR A 49 3.34 1.56 -13.31
CA TYR A 49 2.28 1.20 -12.37
C TYR A 49 2.52 -0.23 -11.83
N ALA A 50 1.82 -0.60 -10.76
CA ALA A 50 1.75 -1.97 -10.27
C ALA A 50 0.55 -2.11 -9.30
N SER A 51 0.06 -3.33 -9.12
CA SER A 51 -0.71 -3.72 -7.93
C SER A 51 0.04 -4.78 -7.15
N VAL A 52 -0.16 -4.81 -5.83
CA VAL A 52 0.43 -5.81 -4.94
C VAL A 52 -0.68 -6.36 -4.04
N ASP A 53 -0.89 -7.68 -4.09
CA ASP A 53 -1.83 -8.34 -3.20
C ASP A 53 -1.15 -8.65 -1.86
N LEU A 54 -1.80 -8.28 -0.77
CA LEU A 54 -1.33 -8.53 0.59
C LEU A 54 -2.20 -9.57 1.29
N ARG A 55 -1.60 -10.36 2.18
CA ARG A 55 -2.33 -11.18 3.16
C ARG A 55 -1.94 -10.81 4.58
N ASN A 56 -2.95 -10.52 5.39
CA ASN A 56 -2.81 -10.30 6.83
C ASN A 56 -3.37 -11.53 7.58
N ALA A 57 -2.49 -12.27 8.25
CA ALA A 57 -2.85 -13.43 9.06
C ALA A 57 -2.83 -13.14 10.58
N GLY A 58 -2.68 -11.88 10.99
CA GLY A 58 -2.50 -11.43 12.37
C GLY A 58 -1.07 -11.66 12.90
N PHE A 59 -0.48 -12.84 12.65
CA PHE A 59 0.92 -13.10 13.01
C PHE A 59 1.93 -12.71 11.91
N LYS A 60 1.44 -12.43 10.69
CA LYS A 60 2.26 -12.07 9.53
C LYS A 60 1.45 -11.23 8.55
N LEU A 61 2.08 -10.16 8.04
CA LEU A 61 1.64 -9.39 6.88
C LEU A 61 2.66 -9.58 5.76
N ALA A 62 2.23 -10.03 4.59
CA ALA A 62 3.14 -10.29 3.48
C ALA A 62 2.51 -10.03 2.11
N PRO A 63 3.31 -9.58 1.12
CA PRO A 63 2.89 -9.61 -0.27
C PRO A 63 2.82 -11.05 -0.77
N ILE A 64 1.81 -11.35 -1.59
CA ILE A 64 1.59 -12.67 -2.18
C ILE A 64 1.52 -12.67 -3.70
N ASP A 65 1.27 -11.51 -4.31
CA ASP A 65 1.31 -11.32 -5.76
C ASP A 65 1.76 -9.89 -6.08
N THR A 66 2.45 -9.71 -7.20
CA THR A 66 2.81 -8.40 -7.75
C THR A 66 2.53 -8.41 -9.23
N ASN A 67 1.56 -7.59 -9.64
CA ASN A 67 1.13 -7.50 -11.02
C ASN A 67 1.58 -6.17 -11.64
N LEU A 68 2.43 -6.27 -12.66
CA LEU A 68 2.90 -5.11 -13.43
C LEU A 68 1.91 -4.65 -14.50
N PHE A 69 0.80 -5.36 -14.70
CA PHE A 69 -0.30 -5.03 -15.61
C PHE A 69 -1.65 -5.20 -14.91
N PRO A 70 -1.93 -4.39 -13.86
CA PRO A 70 -3.20 -4.50 -13.14
C PRO A 70 -4.39 -4.15 -14.03
N ALA A 71 -5.49 -4.89 -13.89
CA ALA A 71 -6.72 -4.66 -14.67
C ALA A 71 -7.85 -4.02 -13.83
N GLY A 72 -7.70 -3.95 -12.50
CA GLY A 72 -8.76 -3.56 -11.57
C GLY A 72 -8.93 -2.06 -11.31
N PHE A 73 -8.55 -1.19 -12.25
CA PHE A 73 -8.62 0.27 -12.03
C PHE A 73 -10.04 0.77 -11.73
N ASN A 74 -11.07 0.09 -12.25
CA ASN A 74 -12.48 0.39 -12.00
C ASN A 74 -12.93 0.11 -10.55
N ASN A 75 -12.09 -0.55 -9.74
CA ASN A 75 -12.36 -0.83 -8.32
C ASN A 75 -11.78 0.25 -7.38
N LEU A 76 -11.04 1.23 -7.91
CA LEU A 76 -10.50 2.32 -7.10
C LEU A 76 -11.61 3.24 -6.61
N ASN A 77 -11.40 3.83 -5.43
CA ASN A 77 -12.34 4.79 -4.87
C ASN A 77 -12.44 6.03 -5.79
N PRO A 78 -13.64 6.42 -6.27
CA PRO A 78 -13.79 7.59 -7.13
C PRO A 78 -13.26 8.90 -6.51
N TYR A 79 -13.22 9.01 -5.18
CA TYR A 79 -12.68 10.19 -4.49
C TYR A 79 -11.14 10.29 -4.58
N THR A 80 -10.43 9.22 -4.95
CA THR A 80 -8.97 9.24 -5.12
C THR A 80 -8.51 9.55 -6.53
N ILE A 81 -9.43 9.79 -7.48
CA ILE A 81 -9.09 10.08 -8.89
C ILE A 81 -8.11 11.25 -9.04
N PRO A 82 -8.25 12.40 -8.33
CA PRO A 82 -7.26 13.48 -8.43
C PRO A 82 -5.84 13.04 -8.05
N LEU A 83 -5.71 12.18 -7.03
CA LEU A 83 -4.43 11.61 -6.61
C LEU A 83 -3.86 10.65 -7.67
N CYS A 84 -4.71 9.81 -8.27
CA CYS A 84 -4.30 8.93 -9.36
C CYS A 84 -3.78 9.71 -10.57
N VAL A 85 -4.43 10.82 -10.94
CA VAL A 85 -3.98 11.70 -12.04
C VAL A 85 -2.58 12.25 -11.73
N GLN A 86 -2.36 12.78 -10.52
CA GLN A 86 -1.06 13.29 -10.11
C GLN A 86 0.03 12.20 -10.14
N ALA A 87 -0.29 11.00 -9.66
CA ALA A 87 0.63 9.88 -9.67
C ALA A 87 1.03 9.45 -11.09
N VAL A 88 0.06 9.41 -12.02
CA VAL A 88 0.32 9.09 -13.44
C VAL A 88 1.16 10.17 -14.11
N GLN A 89 0.88 11.46 -13.86
CA GLN A 89 1.70 12.56 -14.39
C GLN A 89 3.17 12.41 -13.94
N SER A 90 3.40 12.17 -12.65
CA SER A 90 4.75 11.93 -12.12
C SER A 90 5.40 10.65 -12.67
N ALA A 91 4.62 9.61 -12.96
CA ALA A 91 5.14 8.41 -13.63
C ALA A 91 5.57 8.69 -15.07
N ILE A 92 4.80 9.47 -15.83
CA ILE A 92 5.15 9.90 -17.20
C ILE A 92 6.43 10.74 -17.21
N GLU A 93 6.58 11.68 -16.27
CA GLU A 93 7.77 12.54 -16.17
C GLU A 93 9.07 11.78 -15.86
N ARG A 94 8.98 10.54 -15.36
CA ARG A 94 10.13 9.69 -15.02
C ARG A 94 10.52 8.70 -16.13
N LEU A 95 9.71 8.57 -17.19
CA LEU A 95 10.04 7.77 -18.37
C LEU A 95 11.07 8.48 -19.26
#